data_AF-A0A2W4P3P6-F1
#
_entry.id   AF-A0A2W4P3P6-F1
#
_cell.length_a   1.000
_cell.length_b   1.000
_cell.length_c   1.000
_cell.angle_alpha   90.00
_cell.angle_beta   90.00
_cell.angle_gamma   90.00
#
_symmetry.space_group_name_H-M   'P 1'
#
loop_
_entity.id
_entity.type
_entity.pdbx_description
1 polymer ?
#
loop_
_entity_poly.entity_id
_entity_poly.type
_entity_poly.pdbx_seq_one_letter_code
_entity_poly.pdbx_strand_id
1 'polypeptide(L)'
;MRVLRTIGSGFKNFMIVFSFIVNLILVAVVVVLLATIFDIKRNIAMPLVGGLHASFVGLDRATIDYTIPVRDTIPVVMNIPLETETVVTLTQAVPMQVSAVITLPGVGTLNNAQVNLQLPAGLQLPVRLDLDVPVDETLDVALDVRAVIPVQETQLHDALDNLRLLFEPLVLALHNLPDDYDEAGILVSDLLAGNAPDLLADTAPVSDPWPGYSLTAGLNYELVGEAMPPAHQPLATRLVPPGGIPALDAALRPEVYAEGGPEAVNTNARQALAALGIPSAYYDGSYYETVYQDARQVAQAAPAANAGAFSSRTVDTSAGVIASPSEDHGILSPGG
;
A
#
# COMPACT_ATOMS: atom_id res chain seq x y z
N MET A 1 -61.70 67.04 25.85
CA MET A 1 -60.37 66.76 25.24
C MET A 1 -59.37 66.00 26.12
N ARG A 2 -59.57 65.86 27.45
CA ARG A 2 -58.62 65.12 28.30
C ARG A 2 -58.75 63.59 28.20
N VAL A 3 -59.96 63.07 27.97
CA VAL A 3 -60.23 61.63 27.85
C VAL A 3 -59.57 61.00 26.60
N LEU A 4 -59.49 61.75 25.48
CA LEU A 4 -58.81 61.26 24.26
C LEU A 4 -57.28 61.13 24.43
N ARG A 5 -56.64 61.94 25.27
CA ARG A 5 -55.19 61.83 25.52
C ARG A 5 -54.84 60.61 26.38
N THR A 6 -55.69 60.27 27.35
CA THR A 6 -55.48 59.10 28.23
C THR A 6 -55.65 57.78 27.49
N ILE A 7 -56.60 57.71 26.55
CA ILE A 7 -56.81 56.52 25.70
C ILE A 7 -55.64 56.34 24.72
N GLY A 8 -55.15 57.44 24.12
CA GLY A 8 -53.99 57.41 23.22
C GLY A 8 -52.69 56.97 23.90
N SER A 9 -52.45 57.40 25.15
CA SER A 9 -51.27 56.96 25.91
C SER A 9 -51.33 55.49 26.33
N GLY A 10 -52.52 54.97 26.66
CA GLY A 10 -52.69 53.55 27.01
C GLY A 10 -52.40 52.62 25.83
N PHE A 11 -52.85 52.98 24.63
CA PHE A 11 -52.60 52.21 23.41
C PHE A 11 -51.11 52.17 23.03
N LYS A 12 -50.40 53.30 23.14
CA LYS A 12 -48.96 53.36 22.88
C LYS A 12 -48.18 52.47 23.86
N ASN A 13 -48.52 52.50 25.14
CA ASN A 13 -47.89 51.64 26.15
C ASN A 13 -48.19 50.15 25.88
N PHE A 14 -49.41 49.81 25.47
CA PHE A 14 -49.75 48.44 25.06
C PHE A 14 -48.93 47.98 23.86
N MET A 15 -48.78 48.79 22.80
CA MET A 15 -47.94 48.42 21.65
C MET A 15 -46.47 48.23 22.04
N ILE A 16 -45.92 49.08 22.92
CA ILE A 16 -44.54 48.96 23.38
C ILE A 16 -44.36 47.68 24.20
N VAL A 17 -45.25 47.39 25.16
CA VAL A 17 -45.16 46.19 26.00
C VAL A 17 -45.39 44.93 25.17
N PHE A 18 -46.36 44.94 24.25
CA PHE A 18 -46.60 43.81 23.34
C PHE A 18 -45.41 43.55 22.43
N SER A 19 -44.84 44.59 21.80
CA SER A 19 -43.63 44.46 20.97
C SER A 19 -42.44 43.97 21.79
N PHE A 20 -42.26 44.47 23.01
CA PHE A 20 -41.20 44.02 23.90
C PHE A 20 -41.36 42.54 24.27
N ILE A 21 -42.57 42.09 24.61
CA ILE A 21 -42.84 40.68 24.94
C ILE A 21 -42.60 39.78 23.73
N VAL A 22 -43.11 40.14 22.55
CA VAL A 22 -42.91 39.35 21.33
C VAL A 22 -41.43 39.26 20.97
N ASN A 23 -40.69 40.37 21.05
CA ASN A 23 -39.26 40.37 20.77
C ASN A 23 -38.47 39.57 21.82
N LEU A 24 -38.82 39.70 23.10
CA LEU A 24 -38.20 38.91 24.18
C LEU A 24 -38.43 37.40 23.96
N ILE A 25 -39.64 37.01 23.59
CA ILE A 25 -39.96 35.61 23.26
C ILE A 25 -39.17 35.17 22.03
N LEU A 26 -39.08 35.99 21.00
CA LEU A 26 -38.30 35.67 19.80
C LEU A 26 -36.82 35.45 20.14
N VAL A 27 -36.23 36.32 20.95
CA VAL A 27 -34.83 36.18 21.43
C VAL A 27 -34.68 34.90 22.24
N ALA A 28 -35.61 34.59 23.16
CA ALA A 28 -35.57 33.35 23.92
C ALA A 28 -35.65 32.11 23.01
N VAL A 29 -36.48 32.13 21.97
CA VAL A 29 -36.59 31.06 20.97
C VAL A 29 -35.27 30.90 20.21
N VAL A 30 -34.65 31.99 19.77
CA VAL A 30 -33.35 31.96 19.07
C VAL A 30 -32.26 31.36 19.96
N VAL A 31 -32.22 31.73 21.24
CA VAL A 31 -31.28 31.12 22.19
C VAL A 31 -31.54 29.61 22.26
N VAL A 32 -32.76 29.16 22.52
CA VAL A 32 -33.05 27.71 22.57
C VAL A 32 -32.64 27.00 21.27
N LEU A 33 -32.91 27.59 20.10
CA LEU A 33 -32.49 27.03 18.81
C LEU A 33 -30.96 26.92 18.68
N LEU A 34 -30.21 27.96 19.06
CA LEU A 34 -28.75 27.92 19.03
C LEU A 34 -28.20 26.82 19.95
N ALA A 35 -28.73 26.66 21.16
CA ALA A 35 -28.36 25.54 22.04
C ALA A 35 -28.58 24.18 21.37
N THR A 36 -29.72 24.00 20.70
CA THR A 36 -29.99 22.73 19.99
C THR A 36 -29.05 22.52 18.81
N ILE A 37 -28.68 23.59 18.08
CA ILE A 37 -27.73 23.50 16.96
C ILE A 37 -26.35 23.10 17.46
N PHE A 38 -25.86 23.70 18.54
CA PHE A 38 -24.59 23.34 19.15
C PHE A 38 -24.57 21.89 19.65
N ASP A 39 -25.67 21.44 20.25
CA ASP A 39 -25.78 20.05 20.69
C ASP A 39 -25.78 19.05 19.52
N ILE A 40 -26.49 19.37 18.43
CA ILE A 40 -26.46 18.59 17.18
C ILE A 40 -25.06 18.61 16.57
N LYS A 41 -24.38 19.77 16.55
CA LYS A 41 -23.01 19.89 16.03
C LYS A 41 -22.08 18.91 16.74
N ARG A 42 -22.01 18.99 18.07
CA ARG A 42 -21.10 18.21 18.91
C ARG A 42 -21.44 16.73 18.97
N ASN A 43 -22.72 16.38 19.08
CA ASN A 43 -23.12 14.99 19.31
C ASN A 43 -23.47 14.23 18.03
N ILE A 44 -23.77 14.92 16.93
CA ILE A 44 -24.27 14.29 15.70
C ILE A 44 -23.41 14.64 14.50
N ALA A 45 -23.33 15.92 14.13
CA ALA A 45 -22.69 16.31 12.89
C ALA A 45 -21.17 16.02 12.90
N MET A 46 -20.48 16.42 13.98
CA MET A 46 -19.03 16.28 14.08
C MET A 46 -18.60 14.80 14.14
N PRO A 47 -19.22 13.94 14.97
CA PRO A 47 -18.88 12.51 14.98
C PRO A 47 -19.21 11.79 13.68
N LEU A 48 -20.30 12.16 12.99
CA LEU A 48 -20.68 11.50 11.73
C LEU A 48 -19.78 11.91 10.56
N VAL A 49 -19.65 13.21 10.31
CA VAL A 49 -18.89 13.70 9.16
C VAL A 49 -17.39 13.55 9.43
N GLY A 50 -16.94 13.89 10.65
CA GLY A 50 -15.55 13.71 11.07
C GLY A 50 -15.16 12.23 11.11
N GLY A 51 -16.01 11.34 11.63
CA GLY A 51 -15.75 9.90 11.64
C GLY A 51 -15.72 9.27 10.24
N LEU A 52 -16.56 9.77 9.32
CA LEU A 52 -16.54 9.34 7.92
C LEU A 52 -15.26 9.78 7.20
N HIS A 53 -14.90 11.06 7.32
CA HIS A 53 -13.63 11.60 6.81
C HIS A 53 -12.44 10.82 7.38
N ALA A 54 -12.45 10.54 8.70
CA ALA A 54 -11.42 9.75 9.34
C ALA A 54 -11.30 8.33 8.80
N SER A 55 -12.44 7.72 8.45
CA SER A 55 -12.47 6.39 7.86
C SER A 55 -11.87 6.39 6.44
N PHE A 56 -12.12 7.44 5.64
CA PHE A 56 -11.50 7.58 4.32
C PHE A 56 -10.00 7.85 4.40
N VAL A 57 -9.56 8.73 5.29
CA VAL A 57 -8.12 8.95 5.54
C VAL A 57 -7.46 7.66 6.03
N GLY A 58 -8.10 6.92 6.93
CA GLY A 58 -7.61 5.64 7.42
C GLY A 58 -7.50 4.58 6.33
N LEU A 59 -8.49 4.51 5.44
CA LEU A 59 -8.51 3.58 4.31
C LEU A 59 -7.48 3.95 3.24
N ASP A 60 -7.27 5.25 2.98
CA ASP A 60 -6.26 5.75 2.04
C ASP A 60 -4.84 5.39 2.47
N ARG A 61 -4.56 5.53 3.78
CA ARG A 61 -3.27 5.14 4.39
C ARG A 61 -3.13 3.65 4.61
N ALA A 62 -4.21 2.89 4.48
CA ALA A 62 -4.21 1.47 4.78
C ALA A 62 -3.23 0.72 3.87
N THR A 63 -2.78 -0.43 4.35
CA THR A 63 -1.88 -1.28 3.60
C THR A 63 -2.51 -2.66 3.44
N ILE A 64 -2.48 -3.17 2.22
CA ILE A 64 -2.90 -4.53 1.89
C ILE A 64 -1.71 -5.45 2.11
N ASP A 65 -1.84 -6.36 3.06
CA ASP A 65 -0.88 -7.43 3.33
C ASP A 65 -1.42 -8.74 2.75
N TYR A 66 -0.85 -9.18 1.65
CA TYR A 66 -1.33 -10.36 0.94
C TYR A 66 -0.18 -11.22 0.41
N THR A 67 -0.31 -12.53 0.54
CA THR A 67 0.62 -13.49 -0.07
C THR A 67 0.14 -13.83 -1.47
N ILE A 68 0.89 -13.42 -2.48
CA ILE A 68 0.60 -13.71 -3.88
C ILE A 68 1.31 -15.02 -4.24
N PRO A 69 0.57 -16.11 -4.55
CA PRO A 69 1.18 -17.33 -5.04
C PRO A 69 1.62 -17.13 -6.49
N VAL A 70 2.92 -17.19 -6.74
CA VAL A 70 3.49 -17.23 -8.08
C VAL A 70 3.65 -18.70 -8.46
N ARG A 71 2.89 -19.12 -9.47
CA ARG A 71 2.97 -20.46 -10.05
C ARG A 71 3.27 -20.27 -11.52
N ASP A 72 4.51 -20.55 -11.89
CA ASP A 72 5.01 -20.31 -13.23
C ASP A 72 5.91 -21.46 -13.67
N THR A 73 6.09 -21.61 -14.98
CA THR A 73 6.96 -22.64 -15.56
C THR A 73 7.99 -21.95 -16.44
N ILE A 74 9.26 -22.06 -16.06
CA ILE A 74 10.36 -21.40 -16.76
C ILE A 74 11.04 -22.40 -17.69
N PRO A 75 11.18 -22.11 -19.00
CA PRO A 75 11.96 -22.95 -19.90
C PRO A 75 13.45 -22.77 -19.63
N VAL A 76 14.13 -23.85 -19.29
CA VAL A 76 15.58 -23.90 -19.10
C VAL A 76 16.19 -24.55 -20.34
N VAL A 77 16.69 -23.69 -21.24
CA VAL A 77 17.45 -24.13 -22.41
C VAL A 77 18.91 -23.78 -22.20
N MET A 78 19.73 -24.78 -21.91
CA MET A 78 21.17 -24.59 -21.68
C MET A 78 21.99 -25.78 -22.17
N ASN A 79 23.18 -25.50 -22.71
CA ASN A 79 24.14 -26.54 -23.09
C ASN A 79 25.10 -26.77 -21.93
N ILE A 80 25.17 -28.00 -21.44
CA ILE A 80 26.10 -28.42 -20.40
C ILE A 80 27.32 -29.03 -21.08
N PRO A 81 28.51 -28.40 -21.02
CA PRO A 81 29.74 -28.99 -21.52
C PRO A 81 30.17 -30.12 -20.58
N LEU A 82 30.21 -31.35 -21.10
CA LEU A 82 30.64 -32.53 -20.37
C LEU A 82 32.06 -32.90 -20.79
N GLU A 83 33.02 -32.49 -19.96
CA GLU A 83 34.42 -32.93 -20.06
C GLU A 83 34.72 -33.96 -18.97
N THR A 84 34.81 -35.24 -19.33
CA THR A 84 35.05 -36.30 -18.34
C THR A 84 35.87 -37.45 -18.91
N GLU A 85 36.78 -37.98 -18.10
CA GLU A 85 37.49 -39.20 -18.42
C GLU A 85 36.64 -40.41 -18.01
N THR A 86 36.29 -41.24 -18.99
CA THR A 86 35.46 -42.42 -18.77
C THR A 86 36.02 -43.63 -19.49
N VAL A 87 35.67 -44.83 -19.02
CA VAL A 87 36.10 -46.09 -19.63
C VAL A 87 34.95 -46.61 -20.49
N VAL A 88 35.11 -46.50 -21.81
CA VAL A 88 34.14 -47.04 -22.77
C VAL A 88 34.49 -48.50 -23.09
N THR A 89 33.47 -49.34 -23.28
CA THR A 89 33.66 -50.74 -23.69
C THR A 89 33.34 -50.89 -25.17
N LEU A 90 34.25 -51.51 -25.94
CA LEU A 90 34.01 -51.76 -27.36
C LEU A 90 32.86 -52.75 -27.57
N THR A 91 31.84 -52.34 -28.32
CA THR A 91 30.69 -53.20 -28.66
C THR A 91 30.96 -54.12 -29.87
N GLN A 92 31.97 -53.81 -30.66
CA GLN A 92 32.40 -54.58 -31.84
C GLN A 92 33.91 -54.52 -32.03
N ALA A 93 34.45 -55.48 -32.78
CA ALA A 93 35.88 -55.57 -33.02
C ALA A 93 36.35 -54.47 -33.99
N VAL A 94 37.27 -53.61 -33.56
CA VAL A 94 37.75 -52.45 -34.34
C VAL A 94 39.10 -52.78 -34.97
N PRO A 95 39.23 -52.82 -36.31
CA PRO A 95 40.51 -53.00 -36.98
C PRO A 95 41.37 -51.73 -36.89
N MET A 96 42.67 -51.90 -36.69
CA MET A 96 43.66 -50.83 -36.58
C MET A 96 44.90 -51.19 -37.40
N GLN A 97 45.47 -50.22 -38.10
CA GLN A 97 46.75 -50.36 -38.78
C GLN A 97 47.78 -49.52 -38.02
N VAL A 98 48.83 -50.15 -37.50
CA VAL A 98 49.91 -49.45 -36.79
C VAL A 98 51.25 -49.79 -37.37
N SER A 99 52.16 -48.82 -37.34
CA SER A 99 53.56 -49.03 -37.67
C SER A 99 54.31 -49.43 -36.40
N ALA A 100 54.90 -50.62 -36.41
CA ALA A 100 55.64 -51.18 -35.28
C ALA A 100 57.13 -51.35 -35.63
N VAL A 101 57.97 -51.32 -34.59
CA VAL A 101 59.35 -51.77 -34.69
C VAL A 101 59.39 -53.21 -34.20
N ILE A 102 59.68 -54.14 -35.11
CA ILE A 102 59.72 -55.57 -34.77
C ILE A 102 61.18 -56.00 -34.69
N THR A 103 61.62 -56.38 -33.49
CA THR A 103 62.95 -56.96 -33.24
C THR A 103 62.86 -58.47 -33.45
N LEU A 104 63.39 -58.99 -34.56
CA LEU A 104 63.48 -60.43 -34.79
C LEU A 104 64.81 -60.97 -34.24
N PRO A 105 64.80 -61.90 -33.26
CA PRO A 105 66.02 -62.49 -32.72
C PRO A 105 66.82 -63.17 -33.85
N GLY A 106 68.03 -62.64 -34.14
CA GLY A 106 68.94 -63.19 -35.15
C GLY A 106 68.84 -62.62 -36.57
N VAL A 107 67.89 -61.71 -36.85
CA VAL A 107 67.67 -61.18 -38.22
C VAL A 107 67.73 -59.64 -38.30
N GLY A 108 67.71 -58.94 -37.15
CA GLY A 108 67.80 -57.48 -37.07
C GLY A 108 66.46 -56.80 -36.71
N THR A 109 66.46 -55.47 -36.70
CA THR A 109 65.28 -54.63 -36.40
C THR A 109 64.59 -54.17 -37.68
N LEU A 110 63.33 -54.56 -37.85
CA LEU A 110 62.46 -54.00 -38.89
C LEU A 110 61.83 -52.72 -38.35
N ASN A 111 62.38 -51.59 -38.79
CA ASN A 111 61.80 -50.28 -38.50
C ASN A 111 60.63 -50.03 -39.47
N ASN A 112 59.49 -49.57 -38.95
CA ASN A 112 58.30 -49.20 -39.72
C ASN A 112 57.53 -50.37 -40.39
N ALA A 113 57.45 -51.52 -39.73
CA ALA A 113 56.63 -52.64 -40.21
C ALA A 113 55.13 -52.33 -40.01
N GLN A 114 54.33 -52.44 -41.07
CA GLN A 114 52.88 -52.26 -40.99
C GLN A 114 52.22 -53.53 -40.45
N VAL A 115 51.50 -53.41 -39.34
CA VAL A 115 50.79 -54.53 -38.69
C VAL A 115 49.30 -54.19 -38.61
N ASN A 116 48.47 -55.14 -39.03
CA ASN A 116 47.02 -55.06 -38.85
C ASN A 116 46.66 -55.71 -37.51
N LEU A 117 46.21 -54.92 -36.55
CA LEU A 117 45.69 -55.38 -35.27
C LEU A 117 44.17 -55.23 -35.23
N GLN A 118 43.50 -56.05 -34.44
CA GLN A 118 42.07 -55.90 -34.18
C GLN A 118 41.85 -55.80 -32.67
N LEU A 119 41.28 -54.68 -32.22
CA LEU A 119 40.87 -54.53 -30.83
C LEU A 119 39.59 -55.37 -30.63
N PRO A 120 39.58 -56.37 -29.74
CA PRO A 120 38.44 -57.24 -29.55
C PRO A 120 37.26 -56.50 -28.90
N ALA A 121 36.04 -56.94 -29.19
CA ALA A 121 34.86 -56.50 -28.45
C ALA A 121 35.02 -56.83 -26.95
N GLY A 122 34.51 -55.97 -26.08
CA GLY A 122 34.68 -56.09 -24.63
C GLY A 122 35.97 -55.47 -24.07
N LEU A 123 36.87 -54.94 -24.92
CA LEU A 123 38.02 -54.17 -24.45
C LEU A 123 37.56 -52.83 -23.87
N GLN A 124 38.04 -52.54 -22.66
CA GLN A 124 37.82 -51.29 -21.95
C GLN A 124 38.88 -50.26 -22.35
N LEU A 125 38.44 -49.15 -22.95
CA LEU A 125 39.32 -48.05 -23.34
C LEU A 125 39.03 -46.82 -22.47
N PRO A 126 40.03 -46.28 -21.77
CA PRO A 126 39.93 -44.96 -21.17
C PRO A 126 39.93 -43.92 -22.28
N VAL A 127 38.91 -43.06 -22.31
CA VAL A 127 38.76 -41.97 -23.26
C VAL A 127 38.40 -40.69 -22.51
N ARG A 128 38.83 -39.55 -23.06
CA ARG A 128 38.34 -38.23 -22.63
C ARG A 128 37.13 -37.88 -23.49
N LEU A 129 35.97 -37.83 -22.87
CA LEU A 129 34.73 -37.38 -23.49
C LEU A 129 34.66 -35.86 -23.40
N ASP A 130 34.36 -35.22 -24.51
CA ASP A 130 34.13 -33.79 -24.67
C ASP A 130 32.85 -33.65 -25.51
N LEU A 131 31.73 -33.37 -24.83
CA LEU A 131 30.40 -33.36 -25.44
C LEU A 131 29.56 -32.22 -24.86
N ASP A 132 28.98 -31.40 -25.73
CA ASP A 132 27.94 -30.44 -25.36
C ASP A 132 26.58 -31.14 -25.31
N VAL A 133 26.01 -31.26 -24.10
CA VAL A 133 24.70 -31.87 -23.90
C VAL A 133 23.64 -30.76 -23.83
N PRO A 134 22.71 -30.66 -24.81
CA PRO A 134 21.62 -29.71 -24.72
C PRO A 134 20.58 -30.19 -23.70
N VAL A 135 20.23 -29.32 -22.76
CA VAL A 135 19.11 -29.50 -21.84
C VAL A 135 18.01 -28.53 -22.27
N ASP A 136 16.81 -29.08 -22.50
CA ASP A 136 15.59 -28.35 -22.80
C ASP A 136 14.50 -28.92 -21.89
N GLU A 137 14.42 -28.35 -20.69
CA GLU A 137 13.49 -28.80 -19.64
C GLU A 137 12.68 -27.61 -19.14
N THR A 138 11.42 -27.87 -18.80
CA THR A 138 10.53 -26.91 -18.16
C THR A 138 10.61 -27.09 -16.65
N LEU A 139 11.06 -26.06 -15.93
CA LEU A 139 11.12 -26.07 -14.48
C LEU A 139 9.88 -25.40 -13.89
N ASP A 140 9.14 -26.12 -13.06
CA ASP A 140 8.02 -25.56 -12.32
C ASP A 140 8.52 -24.74 -11.12
N VAL A 141 8.11 -23.49 -11.06
CA VAL A 141 8.41 -22.55 -9.99
C VAL A 141 7.14 -22.31 -9.17
N ALA A 142 7.21 -22.67 -7.90
CA ALA A 142 6.19 -22.35 -6.91
C ALA A 142 6.82 -21.45 -5.84
N LEU A 143 6.63 -20.13 -5.98
CA LEU A 143 7.11 -19.14 -5.02
C LEU A 143 5.90 -18.42 -4.40
N ASP A 144 5.93 -18.23 -3.09
CA ASP A 144 4.93 -17.42 -2.40
C ASP A 144 5.57 -16.09 -2.02
N VAL A 145 5.11 -15.02 -2.65
CA VAL A 145 5.67 -13.68 -2.43
C VAL A 145 4.71 -12.89 -1.58
N ARG A 146 5.16 -12.47 -0.40
CA ARG A 146 4.42 -11.52 0.42
C ARG A 146 4.51 -10.13 -0.21
N ALA A 147 3.37 -9.57 -0.57
CA ALA A 147 3.24 -8.21 -1.05
C ALA A 147 2.56 -7.35 0.02
N VAL A 148 3.19 -6.23 0.32
CA VAL A 148 2.65 -5.21 1.21
C VAL A 148 2.42 -3.97 0.34
N ILE A 149 1.16 -3.70 0.01
CA ILE A 149 0.76 -2.70 -0.98
C ILE A 149 0.02 -1.57 -0.26
N PRO A 150 0.61 -0.37 -0.13
CA PRO A 150 -0.10 0.76 0.45
C PRO A 150 -1.22 1.22 -0.51
N VAL A 151 -2.42 1.46 0.01
CA VAL A 151 -3.61 1.79 -0.80
C VAL A 151 -3.41 3.10 -1.56
N GLN A 152 -2.74 4.08 -0.95
CA GLN A 152 -2.29 5.33 -1.58
C GLN A 152 -1.46 5.16 -2.86
N GLU A 153 -0.81 4.00 -3.09
CA GLU A 153 -0.06 3.72 -4.34
C GLU A 153 -0.89 2.93 -5.38
N THR A 154 -2.17 2.71 -5.11
CA THR A 154 -3.06 1.95 -5.99
C THR A 154 -4.09 2.85 -6.66
N GLN A 155 -4.78 2.35 -7.68
CA GLN A 155 -5.91 3.05 -8.30
C GLN A 155 -7.09 3.27 -7.34
N LEU A 156 -7.13 2.56 -6.21
CA LEU A 156 -8.15 2.81 -5.19
C LEU A 156 -7.93 4.16 -4.49
N HIS A 157 -6.69 4.67 -4.47
CA HIS A 157 -6.35 6.00 -3.96
C HIS A 157 -7.24 7.08 -4.57
N ASP A 158 -7.34 7.15 -5.90
CA ASP A 158 -8.10 8.20 -6.61
C ASP A 158 -9.57 8.26 -6.16
N ALA A 159 -10.20 7.10 -5.95
CA ALA A 159 -11.57 7.02 -5.49
C ALA A 159 -11.72 7.45 -4.03
N LEU A 160 -10.76 7.10 -3.17
CA LEU A 160 -10.75 7.46 -1.76
C LEU A 160 -10.40 8.92 -1.53
N ASP A 161 -9.44 9.44 -2.28
CA ASP A 161 -9.04 10.84 -2.28
C ASP A 161 -10.20 11.73 -2.73
N ASN A 162 -10.94 11.34 -3.76
CA ASN A 162 -12.15 12.06 -4.14
C ASN A 162 -13.17 12.12 -2.99
N LEU A 163 -13.43 10.99 -2.32
CA LEU A 163 -14.32 10.96 -1.15
C LEU A 163 -13.78 11.85 -0.02
N ARG A 164 -12.47 11.84 0.24
CA ARG A 164 -11.82 12.73 1.19
C ARG A 164 -12.08 14.20 0.84
N LEU A 165 -11.76 14.61 -0.38
CA LEU A 165 -11.92 15.98 -0.87
C LEU A 165 -13.38 16.46 -0.85
N LEU A 166 -14.36 15.55 -0.98
CA LEU A 166 -15.79 15.89 -0.89
C LEU A 166 -16.22 16.25 0.55
N PHE A 167 -15.63 15.60 1.55
CA PHE A 167 -16.04 15.77 2.96
C PHE A 167 -15.11 16.70 3.75
N GLU A 168 -13.86 16.85 3.34
CA GLU A 168 -12.86 17.67 4.01
C GLU A 168 -13.30 19.12 4.21
N PRO A 169 -13.87 19.85 3.22
CA PRO A 169 -14.35 21.21 3.45
C PRO A 169 -15.48 21.28 4.48
N LEU A 170 -16.32 20.24 4.54
CA LEU A 170 -17.42 20.17 5.49
C LEU A 170 -16.89 19.92 6.90
N VAL A 171 -15.89 19.05 7.07
CA VAL A 171 -15.25 18.80 8.36
C VAL A 171 -14.49 20.04 8.84
N LEU A 172 -13.71 20.70 7.98
CA LEU A 172 -13.00 21.94 8.32
C LEU A 172 -13.97 23.02 8.77
N ALA A 173 -15.02 23.27 7.98
CA ALA A 173 -16.05 24.24 8.34
C ALA A 173 -16.73 23.89 9.67
N LEU A 174 -17.05 22.61 9.89
CA LEU A 174 -17.70 22.15 11.10
C LEU A 174 -16.78 22.22 12.33
N HIS A 175 -15.49 21.97 12.16
CA HIS A 175 -14.50 22.06 13.23
C HIS A 175 -14.24 23.52 13.63
N ASN A 176 -14.13 24.42 12.65
CA ASN A 176 -13.86 25.84 12.87
C ASN A 176 -15.11 26.66 13.25
N LEU A 177 -16.30 26.06 13.22
CA LEU A 177 -17.52 26.68 13.76
C LEU A 177 -17.48 26.69 15.30
N PRO A 178 -18.17 27.63 15.98
CA PRO A 178 -18.30 27.63 17.43
C PRO A 178 -18.98 26.36 17.97
N ASP A 179 -18.52 25.85 19.11
CA ASP A 179 -19.16 24.77 19.85
C ASP A 179 -20.19 25.24 20.89
N ASP A 180 -20.12 26.52 21.29
CA ASP A 180 -21.02 27.09 22.28
C ASP A 180 -21.27 28.59 22.07
N TYR A 181 -22.02 29.19 23.00
CA TYR A 181 -22.37 30.61 22.98
C TYR A 181 -21.18 31.53 23.23
N ASP A 182 -20.19 31.09 24.01
CA ASP A 182 -19.04 31.91 24.36
C ASP A 182 -18.17 32.06 23.11
N GLU A 183 -17.89 30.95 22.43
CA GLU A 183 -17.20 30.94 21.13
C GLU A 183 -18.00 31.66 20.04
N ALA A 184 -19.33 31.49 20.02
CA ALA A 184 -20.17 32.22 19.06
C ALA A 184 -20.16 33.73 19.31
N GLY A 185 -20.08 34.15 20.58
CA GLY A 185 -19.88 35.54 20.95
C GLY A 185 -18.56 36.09 20.42
N ILE A 186 -17.47 35.32 20.54
CA ILE A 186 -16.15 35.66 20.00
C ILE A 186 -16.23 35.79 18.48
N LEU A 187 -16.79 34.80 17.78
CA LEU A 187 -16.97 34.80 16.33
C LEU A 187 -17.72 36.05 15.86
N VAL A 188 -18.83 36.40 16.51
CA VAL A 188 -19.61 37.60 16.16
C VAL A 188 -18.81 38.87 16.44
N SER A 189 -18.04 38.91 17.53
CA SER A 189 -17.21 40.06 17.85
C SER A 189 -16.09 40.28 16.83
N ASP A 190 -15.46 39.19 16.35
CA ASP A 190 -14.41 39.22 15.33
C ASP A 190 -14.98 39.64 13.97
N LEU A 191 -16.15 39.12 13.60
CA LEU A 191 -16.87 39.53 12.38
C LEU A 191 -17.19 41.03 12.40
N LEU A 192 -17.64 41.56 13.54
CA LEU A 192 -17.92 42.99 13.71
C LEU A 192 -16.65 43.85 13.70
N ALA A 193 -15.51 43.30 14.15
CA ALA A 193 -14.20 43.92 14.08
C ALA A 193 -13.57 43.89 12.68
N GLY A 194 -14.20 43.20 11.71
CA GLY A 194 -13.68 43.03 10.34
C GLY A 194 -12.71 41.85 10.19
N ASN A 195 -12.56 41.03 11.21
CA ASN A 195 -11.74 39.81 11.20
C ASN A 195 -12.67 38.61 10.97
N ALA A 196 -13.04 38.33 9.72
CA ALA A 196 -13.79 37.11 9.43
C ALA A 196 -12.85 35.90 9.57
N PRO A 197 -13.13 34.95 10.48
CA PRO A 197 -12.31 33.75 10.57
C PRO A 197 -12.49 32.90 9.32
N ASP A 198 -11.40 32.28 8.89
CA ASP A 198 -11.42 31.34 7.79
C ASP A 198 -11.93 29.99 8.28
N LEU A 199 -13.17 29.67 7.91
CA LEU A 199 -13.81 28.40 8.28
C LEU A 199 -13.14 27.20 7.59
N LEU A 200 -12.37 27.42 6.53
CA LEU A 200 -11.66 26.39 5.78
C LEU A 200 -10.18 26.35 6.12
N ALA A 201 -9.75 27.06 7.17
CA ALA A 201 -8.38 26.99 7.65
C ALA A 201 -8.04 25.55 8.05
N ASP A 202 -6.95 25.04 7.48
CA ASP A 202 -6.43 23.72 7.81
C ASP A 202 -5.96 23.69 9.28
N THR A 203 -6.48 22.72 10.02
CA THR A 203 -6.16 22.50 11.43
C THR A 203 -5.62 21.09 11.58
N ALA A 204 -4.48 20.95 12.26
CA ALA A 204 -3.77 19.68 12.46
C ALA A 204 -4.64 18.46 12.83
N PRO A 205 -5.67 18.54 13.70
CA PRO A 205 -6.51 17.37 14.00
C PRO A 205 -7.42 16.91 12.85
N VAL A 206 -7.67 17.76 11.84
CA VAL A 206 -8.49 17.44 10.67
C VAL A 206 -7.66 16.82 9.55
N SER A 207 -6.37 17.15 9.48
CA SER A 207 -5.44 16.61 8.47
C SER A 207 -5.02 15.16 8.78
N ASP A 208 -5.05 14.73 10.04
CA ASP A 208 -4.81 13.34 10.45
C ASP A 208 -5.76 12.84 11.55
N PRO A 209 -7.02 12.53 11.19
CA PRO A 209 -8.04 12.10 12.13
C PRO A 209 -8.02 10.58 12.42
N TRP A 210 -7.21 9.77 11.72
CA TRP A 210 -7.25 8.31 11.86
C TRP A 210 -6.36 7.83 13.03
N PRO A 211 -6.90 7.10 14.03
CA PRO A 211 -6.13 6.70 15.21
C PRO A 211 -5.15 5.55 14.99
N GLY A 212 -5.15 4.93 13.80
CA GLY A 212 -4.38 3.74 13.44
C GLY A 212 -5.22 2.46 13.34
N TYR A 213 -4.62 1.37 12.86
CA TYR A 213 -5.28 0.10 12.58
C TYR A 213 -5.38 -0.80 13.80
N SER A 214 -6.40 -1.65 13.83
CA SER A 214 -6.63 -2.65 14.88
C SER A 214 -5.60 -3.80 14.88
N LEU A 215 -4.84 -3.97 13.79
CA LEU A 215 -3.82 -4.99 13.60
C LEU A 215 -2.56 -4.36 13.02
N THR A 216 -1.39 -4.85 13.41
CA THR A 216 -0.13 -4.44 12.78
C THR A 216 0.04 -5.06 11.40
N ALA A 217 0.78 -4.38 10.51
CA ALA A 217 1.33 -5.03 9.32
C ALA A 217 2.21 -6.22 9.77
N GLY A 218 1.97 -7.44 9.26
CA GLY A 218 2.79 -8.61 9.60
C GLY A 218 4.23 -8.45 9.14
N LEU A 219 5.10 -9.45 9.37
CA LEU A 219 6.48 -9.42 8.87
C LEU A 219 6.83 -10.67 8.06
N ASN A 220 7.56 -10.47 6.95
CA ASN A 220 8.20 -11.44 6.05
C ASN A 220 7.89 -12.92 6.34
N TYR A 221 6.82 -13.44 5.74
CA TYR A 221 6.44 -14.85 5.84
C TYR A 221 6.44 -15.49 4.45
N GLU A 222 7.04 -16.67 4.33
CA GLU A 222 7.57 -17.16 3.05
C GLU A 222 6.82 -18.37 2.46
N LEU A 223 5.81 -18.95 3.12
CA LEU A 223 5.24 -20.25 2.68
C LEU A 223 3.72 -20.40 2.83
N VAL A 224 3.02 -20.78 1.77
CA VAL A 224 1.60 -21.20 1.83
C VAL A 224 1.50 -22.58 2.47
N GLY A 225 0.75 -22.69 3.57
CA GLY A 225 0.43 -23.95 4.23
C GLY A 225 1.22 -24.26 5.50
N GLU A 226 2.23 -23.45 5.83
CA GLU A 226 2.86 -23.45 7.15
C GLU A 226 2.16 -22.45 8.10
N ALA A 227 2.32 -22.64 9.41
CA ALA A 227 1.78 -21.71 10.38
C ALA A 227 2.70 -20.49 10.51
N MET A 228 2.15 -19.28 10.44
CA MET A 228 2.91 -18.04 10.56
C MET A 228 3.69 -18.02 11.90
N PRO A 229 5.02 -17.79 11.89
CA PRO A 229 5.81 -17.74 13.11
C PRO A 229 5.26 -16.69 14.08
N PRO A 230 5.29 -16.91 15.41
CA PRO A 230 4.73 -15.97 16.38
C PRO A 230 5.29 -14.54 16.29
N ALA A 231 6.56 -14.39 15.91
CA ALA A 231 7.19 -13.07 15.73
C ALA A 231 6.72 -12.32 14.47
N HIS A 232 5.99 -12.98 13.58
CA HIS A 232 5.59 -12.48 12.26
C HIS A 232 4.09 -12.25 12.18
N GLN A 233 3.32 -12.76 13.15
CA GLN A 233 1.87 -12.61 13.20
C GLN A 233 1.46 -11.15 13.47
N PRO A 234 0.43 -10.63 12.77
CA PRO A 234 -0.22 -9.37 13.11
C PRO A 234 -0.62 -9.36 14.58
N LEU A 235 -0.22 -8.33 15.30
CA LEU A 235 -0.60 -8.13 16.70
C LEU A 235 -1.81 -7.22 16.78
N ALA A 236 -2.76 -7.58 17.66
CA ALA A 236 -3.91 -6.73 17.94
C ALA A 236 -3.50 -5.50 18.73
N THR A 237 -3.68 -4.33 18.12
CA THR A 237 -3.30 -3.04 18.70
C THR A 237 -4.31 -2.52 19.71
N ARG A 238 -5.54 -3.05 19.68
CA ARG A 238 -6.73 -2.51 20.39
C ARG A 238 -7.15 -1.10 19.95
N LEU A 239 -6.60 -0.59 18.85
CA LEU A 239 -7.10 0.65 18.27
C LEU A 239 -8.51 0.42 17.70
N VAL A 240 -9.40 1.34 18.03
CA VAL A 240 -10.81 1.31 17.63
C VAL A 240 -11.15 2.54 16.81
N PRO A 241 -12.01 2.42 15.78
CA PRO A 241 -12.48 3.57 15.04
C PRO A 241 -13.27 4.52 15.96
N PRO A 242 -13.17 5.84 15.75
CA PRO A 242 -13.84 6.85 16.58
C PRO A 242 -15.37 6.70 16.61
N GLY A 243 -15.99 6.03 15.64
CA GLY A 243 -17.42 5.75 15.62
C GLY A 243 -18.27 6.91 15.07
N GLY A 244 -19.60 6.76 15.14
CA GLY A 244 -20.58 7.77 14.72
C GLY A 244 -21.16 8.54 15.90
N ILE A 245 -22.48 8.72 15.94
CA ILE A 245 -23.18 9.42 17.05
C ILE A 245 -22.87 8.72 18.40
N PRO A 246 -22.23 9.38 19.39
CA PRO A 246 -21.74 8.72 20.60
C PRO A 246 -22.82 7.97 21.39
N ALA A 247 -24.03 8.54 21.52
CA ALA A 247 -25.12 7.88 22.23
C ALA A 247 -25.60 6.59 21.55
N LEU A 248 -25.58 6.55 20.22
CA LEU A 248 -25.96 5.35 19.47
C LEU A 248 -24.82 4.34 19.42
N ASP A 249 -23.60 4.84 19.28
CA ASP A 249 -22.39 4.03 19.25
C ASP A 249 -22.14 3.35 20.61
N ALA A 250 -22.41 4.03 21.73
CA ALA A 250 -22.36 3.44 23.07
C ALA A 250 -23.36 2.28 23.26
N ALA A 251 -24.50 2.31 22.57
CA ALA A 251 -25.46 1.20 22.59
C ALA A 251 -24.96 -0.01 21.78
N LEU A 252 -24.14 0.22 20.75
CA LEU A 252 -23.56 -0.82 19.91
C LEU A 252 -22.26 -1.40 20.50
N ARG A 253 -21.45 -0.57 21.17
CA ARG A 253 -20.13 -0.90 21.72
C ARG A 253 -20.03 -0.51 23.20
N PRO A 254 -20.86 -1.08 24.09
CA PRO A 254 -20.87 -0.70 25.51
C PRO A 254 -19.52 -0.91 26.20
N GLU A 255 -18.74 -1.89 25.78
CA GLU A 255 -17.39 -2.17 26.28
C GLU A 255 -16.40 -1.02 26.04
N VAL A 256 -16.45 -0.35 24.88
CA VAL A 256 -15.54 0.77 24.56
C VAL A 256 -15.88 2.00 25.41
N TYR A 257 -17.16 2.25 25.64
CA TYR A 257 -17.61 3.39 26.45
C TYR A 257 -17.46 3.15 27.96
N ALA A 258 -17.45 1.89 28.40
CA ALA A 258 -17.09 1.55 29.78
C ALA A 258 -15.62 1.92 30.09
N GLU A 259 -14.75 1.92 29.09
CA GLU A 259 -13.33 2.29 29.20
C GLU A 259 -13.05 3.79 28.94
N GLY A 260 -14.10 4.62 28.78
CA GLY A 260 -13.97 6.07 28.55
C GLY A 260 -14.14 6.52 27.10
N GLY A 261 -14.56 5.60 26.21
CA GLY A 261 -14.86 5.90 24.82
C GLY A 261 -13.66 5.72 23.87
N PRO A 262 -13.89 5.84 22.55
CA PRO A 262 -12.89 5.52 21.52
C PRO A 262 -11.56 6.26 21.69
N GLU A 263 -11.59 7.55 22.04
CA GLU A 263 -10.38 8.35 22.23
C GLU A 263 -9.52 7.88 23.41
N ALA A 264 -10.15 7.59 24.55
CA ALA A 264 -9.47 7.10 25.74
C ALA A 264 -8.86 5.71 25.49
N VAL A 265 -9.63 4.81 24.87
CA VAL A 265 -9.16 3.48 24.46
C VAL A 265 -7.96 3.59 23.51
N ASN A 266 -8.04 4.45 22.50
CA ASN A 266 -6.96 4.64 21.53
C ASN A 266 -5.69 5.23 22.15
N THR A 267 -5.83 6.17 23.09
CA THR A 267 -4.70 6.74 23.82
C THR A 267 -3.98 5.68 24.64
N ASN A 268 -4.73 4.86 25.38
CA ASN A 268 -4.20 3.76 26.18
C ASN A 268 -3.56 2.68 25.29
N ALA A 269 -4.18 2.35 24.16
CA ALA A 269 -3.67 1.40 23.18
C ALA A 269 -2.31 1.85 22.62
N ARG A 270 -2.17 3.11 22.19
CA ARG A 270 -0.89 3.64 21.69
C ARG A 270 0.20 3.62 22.75
N GLN A 271 -0.13 3.96 24.00
CA GLN A 271 0.82 3.87 25.11
C GLN A 271 1.27 2.42 25.38
N ALA A 272 0.35 1.46 25.32
CA ALA A 272 0.67 0.04 25.49
C ALA A 272 1.56 -0.49 24.36
N LEU A 273 1.30 -0.11 23.11
CA LEU A 273 2.13 -0.48 21.95
C LEU A 273 3.54 0.11 22.06
N ALA A 274 3.65 1.38 22.45
CA ALA A 274 4.93 2.02 22.68
C ALA A 274 5.71 1.31 23.80
N ALA A 275 5.05 0.88 24.87
CA ALA A 275 5.66 0.11 25.96
C ALA A 275 6.13 -1.29 25.52
N LEU A 276 5.47 -1.88 24.53
CA LEU A 276 5.88 -3.15 23.88
C LEU A 276 6.99 -2.95 22.84
N GLY A 277 7.42 -1.71 22.58
CA GLY A 277 8.45 -1.39 21.59
C GLY A 277 7.97 -1.54 20.15
N ILE A 278 6.66 -1.48 19.90
CA ILE A 278 6.07 -1.56 18.55
C ILE A 278 6.02 -0.14 17.97
N PRO A 279 6.78 0.16 16.90
CA PRO A 279 6.78 1.49 16.26
C PRO A 279 5.41 1.83 15.66
N SER A 280 5.09 3.13 15.56
CA SER A 280 3.82 3.59 14.99
C SER A 280 3.64 3.20 13.54
N ALA A 281 4.75 3.11 12.78
CA ALA A 281 4.76 2.73 11.37
C ALA A 281 3.96 1.46 11.08
N TYR A 282 3.96 0.50 12.02
CA TYR A 282 3.27 -0.78 11.87
C TYR A 282 1.74 -0.68 11.95
N TYR A 283 1.19 0.43 12.44
CA TYR A 283 -0.26 0.61 12.62
C TYR A 283 -0.79 1.97 12.15
N ASP A 284 0.04 2.90 11.68
CA ASP A 284 -0.37 4.21 11.16
C ASP A 284 -0.44 4.30 9.63
N GLY A 285 0.09 3.30 8.92
CA GLY A 285 0.06 3.18 7.45
C GLY A 285 1.41 3.47 6.79
N SER A 286 2.37 4.01 7.54
CA SER A 286 3.70 4.38 7.03
C SER A 286 4.72 3.22 7.02
N TYR A 287 4.27 1.98 7.29
CA TYR A 287 5.12 0.78 7.28
C TYR A 287 5.89 0.65 5.95
N TYR A 288 5.20 0.87 4.83
CA TYR A 288 5.80 0.76 3.51
C TYR A 288 6.93 1.79 3.29
N GLU A 289 6.69 3.05 3.64
CA GLU A 289 7.66 4.14 3.53
C GLU A 289 8.91 3.86 4.36
N THR A 290 8.69 3.36 5.59
CA THR A 290 9.78 3.09 6.54
C THR A 290 10.64 1.90 6.13
N VAL A 291 10.07 0.87 5.49
CA VAL A 291 10.76 -0.42 5.28
C VAL A 291 11.19 -0.64 3.83
N TYR A 292 10.46 -0.16 2.83
CA TYR A 292 10.64 -0.57 1.44
C TYR A 292 11.01 0.54 0.45
N GLN A 293 10.78 1.82 0.76
CA GLN A 293 11.14 2.89 -0.18
C GLN A 293 12.65 2.98 -0.41
N ASP A 294 13.46 2.86 0.64
CA ASP A 294 14.93 2.87 0.51
C ASP A 294 15.42 1.69 -0.33
N ALA A 295 14.84 0.50 -0.15
CA ALA A 295 15.19 -0.68 -0.93
C ALA A 295 14.84 -0.52 -2.43
N ARG A 296 13.70 0.12 -2.75
CA ARG A 296 13.32 0.41 -4.15
C ARG A 296 14.22 1.46 -4.77
N GLN A 297 14.54 2.55 -4.07
CA GLN A 297 15.44 3.58 -4.60
C GLN A 297 16.84 3.02 -4.86
N VAL A 298 17.35 2.15 -4.00
CA VAL A 298 18.63 1.47 -4.21
C VAL A 298 18.56 0.46 -5.37
N ALA A 299 17.45 -0.28 -5.53
CA ALA A 299 17.25 -1.18 -6.66
C ALA A 299 17.08 -0.43 -8.00
N GLN A 300 16.48 0.76 -7.98
CA GLN A 300 16.30 1.63 -9.16
C GLN A 300 17.55 2.45 -9.49
N ALA A 301 18.36 2.81 -8.49
CA ALA A 301 19.65 3.49 -8.65
C ALA A 301 20.80 2.52 -8.96
N ALA A 302 20.59 1.21 -8.85
CA ALA A 302 21.52 0.23 -9.37
C ALA A 302 21.61 0.41 -10.90
N PRO A 303 22.79 0.75 -11.46
CA PRO A 303 22.92 0.78 -12.91
C PRO A 303 22.57 -0.61 -13.45
N ALA A 304 21.87 -0.66 -14.59
CA ALA A 304 21.58 -1.88 -15.32
C ALA A 304 22.90 -2.57 -15.73
N ALA A 305 23.54 -3.25 -14.79
CA ALA A 305 24.76 -3.97 -15.00
C ALA A 305 24.40 -5.27 -15.72
N ASN A 306 24.69 -5.28 -17.02
CA ASN A 306 24.74 -6.44 -17.91
C ASN A 306 23.41 -7.05 -18.37
N ALA A 307 22.48 -6.23 -18.82
CA ALA A 307 21.41 -6.67 -19.74
C ALA A 307 21.77 -6.46 -21.23
N GLY A 308 23.06 -6.47 -21.59
CA GLY A 308 23.49 -6.18 -22.97
C GLY A 308 24.87 -6.69 -23.33
N ALA A 309 24.98 -7.97 -23.69
CA ALA A 309 26.07 -8.48 -24.51
C ALA A 309 25.64 -9.69 -25.36
N PHE A 310 24.55 -9.57 -26.12
CA PHE A 310 24.35 -10.38 -27.32
C PHE A 310 24.46 -9.45 -28.53
N SER A 311 25.63 -9.48 -29.19
CA SER A 311 25.88 -8.76 -30.44
C SER A 311 24.97 -9.32 -31.54
N SER A 312 23.97 -8.54 -31.96
CA SER A 312 23.25 -8.81 -33.20
C SER A 312 24.11 -8.38 -34.38
N ARG A 313 24.63 -9.40 -35.08
CA ARG A 313 25.18 -9.26 -36.43
C ARG A 313 24.07 -8.72 -37.35
N THR A 314 24.37 -7.60 -38.00
CA THR A 314 23.53 -6.90 -38.97
C THR A 314 22.88 -7.83 -40.00
N VAL A 315 21.56 -7.74 -40.13
CA VAL A 315 20.83 -8.11 -41.35
C VAL A 315 19.91 -6.94 -41.70
N ASP A 316 20.29 -6.25 -42.77
CA ASP A 316 19.47 -5.30 -43.52
C ASP A 316 18.35 -6.04 -44.24
N THR A 317 17.09 -5.63 -44.04
CA THR A 317 16.02 -5.73 -45.05
C THR A 317 14.80 -4.86 -44.67
N SER A 318 14.74 -3.68 -45.29
CA SER A 318 13.56 -2.99 -45.85
C SER A 318 12.11 -3.33 -45.40
N ALA A 319 11.41 -2.26 -45.01
CA ALA A 319 9.97 -1.94 -45.15
C ALA A 319 8.96 -2.48 -44.10
N GLY A 320 8.26 -1.55 -43.43
CA GLY A 320 6.94 -1.78 -42.81
C GLY A 320 6.72 -1.12 -41.45
N VAL A 321 6.03 0.01 -41.44
CA VAL A 321 5.59 0.79 -40.26
C VAL A 321 4.51 0.05 -39.46
N ILE A 322 4.62 -0.02 -38.13
CA ILE A 322 3.47 0.07 -37.19
C ILE A 322 3.92 0.85 -35.94
N ALA A 323 3.14 1.89 -35.60
CA ALA A 323 3.39 2.87 -34.56
C ALA A 323 3.11 2.36 -33.14
N SER A 324 3.84 2.89 -32.16
CA SER A 324 3.56 2.80 -30.73
C SER A 324 2.30 3.59 -30.36
N PRO A 325 1.42 3.11 -29.46
CA PRO A 325 0.34 3.93 -28.93
C PRO A 325 0.92 4.93 -27.92
N SER A 326 0.66 6.20 -28.21
CA SER A 326 0.93 7.39 -27.42
C SER A 326 0.19 7.38 -26.08
N GLU A 327 0.90 7.80 -25.03
CA GLU A 327 0.35 8.26 -23.76
C GLU A 327 -0.63 9.41 -24.01
N ASP A 328 -1.89 9.23 -23.62
CA ASP A 328 -2.93 10.26 -23.66
C ASP A 328 -3.05 10.89 -22.27
N HIS A 329 -2.40 12.04 -22.10
CA HIS A 329 -2.62 12.94 -20.97
C HIS A 329 -3.72 13.93 -21.34
N GLY A 330 -4.96 13.60 -20.98
CA GLY A 330 -6.11 14.48 -21.13
C GLY A 330 -6.12 15.60 -20.09
N ILE A 331 -5.53 16.75 -20.45
CA ILE A 331 -5.79 18.06 -19.84
C ILE A 331 -7.17 18.56 -20.29
N LEU A 332 -7.98 19.07 -19.37
CA LEU A 332 -9.16 19.87 -19.72
C LEU A 332 -8.88 21.38 -19.58
N SER A 333 -9.36 22.08 -20.61
CA SER A 333 -9.63 23.53 -20.77
C SER A 333 -8.56 24.34 -21.51
N PRO A 334 -8.91 25.40 -22.30
CA PRO A 334 -10.24 26.02 -22.51
C PRO A 334 -10.62 26.32 -23.98
N GLY A 335 -11.88 26.74 -24.21
CA GLY A 335 -12.24 27.48 -25.43
C GLY A 335 -13.73 27.80 -25.56
N GLY A 336 -14.09 29.09 -25.44
CA GLY A 336 -15.43 29.63 -25.72
C GLY A 336 -15.72 30.94 -25.00
#